data_AF-A0AAD8WTA5-F1
#
_entry.id   AF-A0AAD8WTA5-F1
#
_cell.length_a   1.000
_cell.length_b   1.000
_cell.length_c   1.000
_cell.angle_alpha   90.00
_cell.angle_beta   90.00
_cell.angle_gamma   90.00
#
_symmetry.space_group_name_H-M   'P 1'
#
loop_
_entity.id
_entity.type
_entity.pdbx_description
1 polymer ?
#
loop_
_entity_poly.entity_id
_entity_poly.type
_entity_poly.pdbx_seq_one_letter_code
_entity_poly.pdbx_strand_id
1 'polypeptide(L)'
;MAAEHRLLALKAFDGTKAGVKGLVDAGVTAVPSIFHHQPDHRHRHLTVPVIDLSSMSSRRAAVVAQVKAAAETVGFFQVVNHGVPEGAMSAMVAAVRSFNEEPVEAKAPYYTRDRGRRVRYQSNVDLFTSPAAQWRDTLFMEMPAEPRELPAACRGVAPEYAGLVRERLGRTLLGLLSEALGLRRGYLEEEQGCLEGVSVAGHYYPACPEPHLTLLGTIGHSDCNFLTVLLQVAR
;
A
#
# COMPACT_ATOMS: atom_id res chain seq x y z
N MET A 1 7.93 -12.40 -32.08
CA MET A 1 9.32 -12.28 -31.57
C MET A 1 9.42 -11.45 -30.28
N ALA A 2 9.38 -10.11 -30.29
CA ALA A 2 9.62 -9.30 -29.07
C ALA A 2 8.55 -9.49 -27.96
N ALA A 3 7.26 -9.50 -28.31
CA ALA A 3 6.16 -9.72 -27.35
C ALA A 3 6.18 -11.13 -26.74
N GLU A 4 6.55 -12.13 -27.55
CA GLU A 4 6.69 -13.53 -27.11
C GLU A 4 7.87 -13.70 -26.17
N HIS A 5 9.02 -13.09 -26.49
CA HIS A 5 10.19 -13.07 -25.61
C HIS A 5 9.88 -12.38 -24.27
N ARG A 6 9.16 -11.25 -24.28
CA ARG A 6 8.69 -10.60 -23.06
C ARG A 6 7.77 -11.50 -22.24
N LEU A 7 6.79 -12.17 -22.87
CA LEU A 7 5.87 -13.06 -22.18
C LEU A 7 6.60 -14.25 -21.52
N LEU A 8 7.59 -14.82 -22.19
CA LEU A 8 8.44 -15.87 -21.62
C LEU A 8 9.23 -15.37 -20.42
N ALA A 9 9.83 -14.18 -20.50
CA ALA A 9 10.54 -13.56 -19.39
C ALA A 9 9.61 -13.28 -18.18
N LEU A 10 8.39 -12.80 -18.43
CA LEU A 10 7.38 -12.59 -17.38
C LEU A 10 6.99 -13.91 -16.70
N LYS A 11 6.75 -14.98 -17.48
CA LYS A 11 6.44 -16.31 -16.94
C LYS A 11 7.61 -16.91 -16.16
N ALA A 12 8.83 -16.73 -16.63
CA ALA A 12 10.03 -17.18 -15.93
C ALA A 12 10.20 -16.45 -14.60
N PHE A 13 10.06 -15.12 -14.59
CA PHE A 13 10.09 -14.30 -13.38
C PHE A 13 9.00 -14.71 -12.39
N ASP A 14 7.75 -14.81 -12.86
CA ASP A 14 6.61 -15.20 -12.02
C ASP A 14 6.75 -16.63 -11.46
N GLY A 15 7.31 -17.53 -12.26
CA GLY A 15 7.57 -18.91 -11.89
C GLY A 15 8.58 -19.08 -10.75
N THR A 16 9.45 -18.09 -10.52
CA THR A 16 10.38 -18.11 -9.38
C THR A 16 9.68 -18.03 -8.02
N LYS A 17 8.51 -17.37 -7.97
CA LYS A 17 7.78 -17.04 -6.73
C LYS A 17 8.59 -16.26 -5.69
N ALA A 18 9.78 -15.78 -6.06
CA ALA A 18 10.71 -15.11 -5.17
C ALA A 18 10.48 -13.59 -5.16
N GLY A 19 9.89 -13.08 -6.24
CA GLY A 19 9.64 -11.66 -6.47
C GLY A 19 10.90 -10.86 -6.76
N VAL A 20 10.81 -9.54 -6.66
CA VAL A 20 11.92 -8.61 -6.94
C VAL A 20 13.03 -8.80 -5.90
N LYS A 21 12.69 -9.03 -4.63
CA LYS A 21 13.66 -9.36 -3.58
C LYS A 21 14.51 -10.58 -3.95
N GLY A 22 13.91 -11.60 -4.55
CA GLY A 22 14.65 -12.77 -5.04
C GLY A 22 15.70 -12.43 -6.11
N LEU A 23 15.42 -11.46 -6.99
CA LEU A 23 16.40 -10.98 -7.97
C LEU A 23 17.57 -10.27 -7.29
N VAL A 24 17.28 -9.45 -6.27
CA VAL A 24 18.30 -8.75 -5.48
C VAL A 24 19.16 -9.73 -4.70
N ASP A 25 18.56 -10.72 -4.05
CA ASP A 25 19.27 -11.76 -3.30
C ASP A 25 20.15 -12.64 -4.20
N ALA A 26 19.78 -12.79 -5.48
CA ALA A 26 20.61 -13.44 -6.50
C ALA A 26 21.77 -12.56 -7.01
N GLY A 27 21.92 -11.33 -6.51
CA GLY A 27 23.03 -10.44 -6.86
C GLY A 27 22.89 -9.79 -8.24
N VAL A 28 21.67 -9.53 -8.70
CA VAL A 28 21.43 -8.90 -10.00
C VAL A 28 22.10 -7.51 -10.08
N THR A 29 22.91 -7.30 -11.12
CA THR A 29 23.56 -6.01 -11.40
C THR A 29 22.89 -5.23 -12.52
N ALA A 30 22.09 -5.91 -13.36
CA ALA A 30 21.36 -5.31 -14.46
C ALA A 30 19.87 -5.66 -14.37
N VAL A 31 19.01 -4.65 -14.38
CA VAL A 31 17.56 -4.79 -14.25
C VAL A 31 17.02 -5.50 -15.50
N PRO A 32 16.26 -6.61 -15.35
CA PRO A 32 15.64 -7.28 -16.50
C PRO A 32 14.73 -6.34 -17.28
N SER A 33 14.73 -6.45 -18.61
CA SER A 33 13.98 -5.55 -19.50
C SER A 33 12.47 -5.52 -19.26
N ILE A 34 11.92 -6.52 -18.57
CA ILE A 34 10.52 -6.53 -18.16
C ILE A 34 10.17 -5.35 -17.24
N PHE A 35 11.15 -4.82 -16.49
CA PHE A 35 11.02 -3.68 -15.57
C PHE A 35 11.41 -2.33 -16.19
N HIS A 36 11.86 -2.30 -17.43
CA HIS A 36 12.26 -1.06 -18.09
C HIS A 36 11.03 -0.23 -18.42
N HIS A 37 10.95 0.97 -17.86
CA HIS A 37 9.89 1.94 -18.13
C HIS A 37 10.40 2.99 -19.11
N GLN A 38 9.49 3.51 -19.94
CA GLN A 38 9.78 4.73 -20.66
C GLN A 38 9.94 5.88 -19.66
N PRO A 39 10.88 6.82 -19.88
CA PRO A 39 11.02 7.99 -19.02
C PRO A 39 9.68 8.74 -18.93
N ASP A 40 9.11 8.87 -17.73
CA ASP A 40 7.99 9.78 -17.49
C ASP A 40 8.54 11.08 -16.92
N HIS A 41 8.54 12.13 -17.72
CA HIS A 41 9.04 13.46 -17.35
C HIS A 41 7.99 14.32 -16.63
N ARG A 42 6.83 13.75 -16.25
CA ARG A 42 5.77 14.50 -15.56
C ARG A 42 6.04 14.60 -14.07
N HIS A 43 6.95 15.49 -13.70
CA HIS A 43 7.10 15.94 -12.32
C HIS A 43 6.20 17.16 -12.09
N ARG A 44 5.15 16.99 -11.28
CA ARG A 44 4.39 18.12 -10.73
C ARG A 44 4.78 18.30 -9.28
N HIS A 45 5.28 19.49 -8.93
CA HIS A 45 5.47 19.86 -7.54
C HIS A 45 4.09 20.10 -6.92
N LEU A 46 3.63 19.14 -6.13
CA LEU A 46 2.41 19.24 -5.34
C LEU A 46 2.81 19.51 -3.89
N THR A 47 2.27 20.59 -3.30
CA THR A 47 2.36 20.79 -1.86
C THR A 47 1.20 20.05 -1.22
N VAL A 48 1.50 18.96 -0.52
CA VAL A 48 0.48 18.18 0.19
C VAL A 48 0.18 18.85 1.54
N PRO A 49 -1.07 19.26 1.81
CA PRO A 49 -1.42 19.92 3.07
C PRO A 49 -1.29 18.95 4.25
N VAL A 50 -0.94 19.49 5.42
CA VAL A 50 -0.83 18.75 6.69
C VAL A 50 -1.96 19.19 7.61
N ILE A 51 -2.73 18.22 8.12
CA ILE A 51 -3.90 18.45 8.98
C ILE A 51 -3.61 17.91 10.38
N ASP A 52 -3.71 18.77 11.38
CA ASP A 52 -3.51 18.40 12.78
C ASP A 52 -4.83 18.00 13.44
N LEU A 53 -4.94 16.71 13.80
CA LEU A 53 -6.13 16.14 14.42
C LEU A 53 -6.20 16.37 15.94
N SER A 54 -5.17 16.93 16.58
CA SER A 54 -5.17 17.22 18.03
C SER A 54 -6.24 18.24 18.43
N SER A 55 -6.58 19.17 17.54
CA SER A 55 -7.52 20.26 17.82
C SER A 55 -8.97 19.97 17.43
N MET A 56 -9.27 18.71 17.11
CA MET A 56 -10.62 18.26 16.73
C MET A 56 -11.69 18.57 17.77
N SER A 57 -11.35 18.54 19.06
CA SER A 57 -12.31 18.81 20.15
C SER A 57 -12.70 20.29 20.27
N SER A 58 -11.83 21.21 19.87
CA SER A 58 -12.05 22.66 20.03
C SER A 58 -12.29 23.40 18.71
N ARG A 59 -11.84 22.85 17.58
CA ARG A 59 -11.87 23.52 16.26
C ARG A 59 -12.37 22.62 15.13
N ARG A 60 -13.31 21.71 15.41
CA ARG A 60 -13.81 20.73 14.43
C ARG A 60 -14.19 21.34 13.07
N ALA A 61 -14.96 22.43 13.06
CA ALA A 61 -15.39 23.08 11.82
C ALA A 61 -14.22 23.55 10.95
N ALA A 62 -13.15 24.05 11.57
CA ALA A 62 -11.94 24.44 10.85
C ALA A 62 -11.21 23.22 10.27
N VAL A 63 -11.15 22.11 11.01
CA VAL A 63 -10.55 20.86 10.51
C VAL A 63 -11.37 20.29 9.35
N VAL A 64 -12.70 20.29 9.44
CA VAL A 64 -13.59 19.89 8.33
C VAL A 64 -13.33 20.74 7.09
N ALA A 65 -13.18 22.06 7.23
CA ALA A 65 -12.88 22.95 6.12
C ALA A 65 -11.50 22.64 5.49
N GLN A 66 -10.48 22.31 6.30
CA GLN A 66 -9.16 21.90 5.80
C GLN A 66 -9.22 20.57 5.04
N VAL A 67 -9.93 19.57 5.58
CA VAL A 67 -10.13 18.27 4.91
C VAL A 67 -10.86 18.48 3.58
N LYS A 68 -11.92 19.27 3.56
CA LYS A 68 -12.67 19.61 2.33
C LYS A 68 -11.75 20.23 1.28
N ALA A 69 -11.02 21.29 1.66
CA ALA A 69 -10.13 22.00 0.75
C ALA A 69 -9.03 21.07 0.19
N ALA A 70 -8.43 20.25 1.04
CA ALA A 70 -7.39 19.30 0.61
C ALA A 70 -7.93 18.23 -0.35
N ALA A 71 -9.11 17.67 -0.05
CA ALA A 71 -9.76 16.67 -0.90
C ALA A 71 -10.16 17.24 -2.27
N GLU A 72 -10.70 18.46 -2.33
CA GLU A 72 -11.14 19.09 -3.59
C GLU A 72 -9.98 19.57 -4.48
N THR A 73 -8.87 20.00 -3.87
CA THR A 73 -7.76 20.64 -4.62
C THR A 73 -6.62 19.69 -4.97
N VAL A 74 -6.25 18.79 -4.04
CA VAL A 74 -5.09 17.89 -4.19
C VAL A 74 -5.55 16.43 -4.28
N GLY A 75 -6.62 16.07 -3.58
CA GLY A 75 -7.02 14.67 -3.39
C GLY A 75 -6.09 13.89 -2.44
N PHE A 76 -5.15 14.56 -1.79
CA PHE A 76 -4.17 14.01 -0.84
C PHE A 76 -3.94 15.00 0.31
N PHE A 77 -3.73 14.47 1.52
CA PHE A 77 -3.30 15.23 2.69
C PHE A 77 -2.55 14.33 3.66
N GLN A 78 -1.67 14.93 4.45
CA GLN A 78 -1.03 14.28 5.58
C GLN A 78 -1.82 14.59 6.85
N VAL A 79 -1.79 13.67 7.80
CA VAL A 79 -2.38 13.87 9.13
C VAL A 79 -1.34 13.66 10.21
N VAL A 80 -1.39 14.52 11.23
CA VAL A 80 -0.54 14.43 12.43
C VAL A 80 -1.40 14.37 13.67
N ASN A 81 -0.85 13.89 14.78
CA ASN A 81 -1.56 13.70 16.04
C ASN A 81 -2.84 12.84 15.89
N HIS A 82 -2.78 11.83 15.01
CA HIS A 82 -3.90 11.00 14.60
C HIS A 82 -4.28 9.89 15.60
N GLY A 83 -3.54 9.76 16.71
CA GLY A 83 -3.88 8.85 17.81
C GLY A 83 -3.60 7.36 17.55
N VAL A 84 -2.98 6.99 16.43
CA VAL A 84 -2.45 5.63 16.21
C VAL A 84 -1.08 5.55 16.87
N PRO A 85 -0.86 4.61 17.83
CA PRO A 85 0.41 4.51 18.54
C PRO A 85 1.60 4.25 17.59
N GLU A 86 2.70 4.98 17.80
CA GLU A 86 3.94 4.79 17.03
C GLU A 86 4.45 3.35 17.11
N GLY A 87 4.39 2.72 18.29
CA GLY A 87 4.78 1.33 18.46
C GLY A 87 4.02 0.35 17.54
N ALA A 88 2.72 0.58 17.32
CA ALA A 88 1.92 -0.24 16.41
C ALA A 88 2.32 -0.01 14.94
N MET A 89 2.58 1.24 14.56
CA MET A 89 3.06 1.59 13.21
C MET A 89 4.43 0.95 12.94
N SER A 90 5.38 1.10 13.87
CA SER A 90 6.73 0.52 13.75
C SER A 90 6.69 -1.02 13.75
N ALA A 91 5.86 -1.64 14.59
CA ALA A 91 5.70 -3.09 14.60
C ALA A 91 5.18 -3.60 13.26
N MET A 92 4.18 -2.93 12.66
CA MET A 92 3.64 -3.32 11.35
C MET A 92 4.70 -3.23 10.25
N VAL A 93 5.46 -2.14 10.22
CA VAL A 93 6.58 -1.96 9.28
C VAL A 93 7.63 -3.06 9.45
N ALA A 94 8.01 -3.35 10.69
CA ALA A 94 8.98 -4.41 11.01
C ALA A 94 8.47 -5.79 10.60
N ALA A 95 7.18 -6.08 10.80
CA ALA A 95 6.55 -7.34 10.40
C ALA A 95 6.58 -7.55 8.87
N VAL A 96 6.20 -6.52 8.11
CA VAL A 96 6.26 -6.56 6.63
C VAL A 96 7.70 -6.74 6.15
N ARG A 97 8.66 -6.01 6.74
CA ARG A 97 10.07 -6.18 6.42
C ARG A 97 10.52 -7.61 6.72
N SER A 98 10.27 -8.09 7.93
CA SER A 98 10.66 -9.45 8.36
C SER A 98 10.12 -10.51 7.41
N PHE A 99 8.85 -10.43 7.01
CA PHE A 99 8.28 -11.34 6.03
C PHE A 99 9.01 -11.31 4.68
N ASN A 100 9.31 -10.13 4.14
CA ASN A 100 9.98 -10.02 2.83
C ASN A 100 11.44 -10.52 2.87
N GLU A 101 12.10 -10.42 4.03
CA GLU A 101 13.46 -10.95 4.26
C GLU A 101 13.51 -12.46 4.52
N GLU A 102 12.37 -13.15 4.66
CA GLU A 102 12.36 -14.61 4.80
C GLU A 102 12.82 -15.31 3.49
N PRO A 103 13.33 -16.55 3.59
CA PRO A 103 13.63 -17.39 2.44
C PRO A 103 12.42 -17.58 1.52
N VAL A 104 12.68 -17.85 0.24
CA VAL A 104 11.62 -18.02 -0.78
C VAL A 104 10.64 -19.13 -0.37
N GLU A 105 11.12 -20.18 0.26
CA GLU A 105 10.34 -21.34 0.71
C GLU A 105 9.27 -20.94 1.75
N ALA A 106 9.59 -19.98 2.62
CA ALA A 106 8.65 -19.48 3.64
C ALA A 106 7.58 -18.56 3.02
N LYS A 107 7.93 -17.83 1.96
CA LYS A 107 7.03 -16.90 1.24
C LYS A 107 6.19 -17.59 0.17
N ALA A 108 6.67 -18.70 -0.39
CA ALA A 108 6.05 -19.42 -1.50
C ALA A 108 4.57 -19.84 -1.26
N PRO A 109 4.14 -20.24 -0.05
CA PRO A 109 2.73 -20.56 0.22
C PRO A 109 1.76 -19.38 0.03
N TYR A 110 2.28 -18.16 0.17
CA TYR A 110 1.54 -16.92 -0.03
C TYR A 110 1.63 -16.43 -1.47
N TYR A 111 2.61 -16.91 -2.26
CA TYR A 111 2.79 -16.46 -3.64
C TYR A 111 1.63 -16.92 -4.53
N THR A 112 0.79 -15.99 -4.96
CA THR A 112 -0.39 -16.31 -5.77
C THR A 112 -0.90 -15.09 -6.53
N ARG A 113 -1.45 -15.35 -7.71
CA ARG A 113 -2.19 -14.37 -8.53
C ARG A 113 -3.70 -14.49 -8.40
N ASP A 114 -4.17 -15.45 -7.60
CA ASP A 114 -5.59 -15.62 -7.29
C ASP A 114 -6.08 -14.45 -6.42
N ARG A 115 -6.96 -13.63 -6.99
CA ARG A 115 -7.55 -12.47 -6.31
C ARG A 115 -8.59 -12.87 -5.26
N GLY A 116 -9.10 -14.10 -5.28
CA GLY A 116 -10.00 -14.61 -4.25
C GLY A 116 -9.30 -14.95 -2.93
N ARG A 117 -7.96 -15.05 -2.92
CA ARG A 117 -7.19 -15.26 -1.69
C ARG A 117 -7.07 -13.98 -0.89
N ARG A 118 -7.55 -14.05 0.36
CA ARG A 118 -7.53 -12.97 1.36
C ARG A 118 -6.12 -12.55 1.79
N VAL A 119 -5.19 -13.50 1.82
CA VAL A 119 -3.78 -13.25 2.11
C VAL A 119 -2.96 -13.74 0.92
N ARG A 120 -2.20 -12.83 0.32
CA ARG A 120 -1.42 -13.11 -0.89
C ARG A 120 -0.16 -12.26 -0.94
N TYR A 121 0.90 -12.87 -1.43
CA TYR A 121 2.16 -12.24 -1.76
C TYR A 121 2.34 -12.30 -3.27
N GLN A 122 2.76 -11.21 -3.89
CA GLN A 122 3.10 -11.22 -5.32
C GLN A 122 3.90 -9.98 -5.68
N SER A 123 4.66 -10.10 -6.76
CA SER A 123 5.19 -8.94 -7.48
C SER A 123 4.21 -8.59 -8.60
N ASN A 124 3.72 -7.35 -8.58
CA ASN A 124 2.86 -6.75 -9.60
C ASN A 124 1.49 -7.46 -9.76
N VAL A 125 0.41 -6.76 -9.38
CA VAL A 125 -0.97 -7.25 -9.56
C VAL A 125 -1.33 -7.39 -11.04
N ASP A 126 -0.74 -6.55 -11.88
CA ASP A 126 -1.00 -6.38 -13.31
C ASP A 126 0.16 -6.90 -14.19
N LEU A 127 1.01 -7.80 -13.67
CA LEU A 127 2.27 -8.22 -14.33
C LEU A 127 2.12 -8.55 -15.83
N PHE A 128 1.04 -9.26 -16.20
CA PHE A 128 0.81 -9.72 -17.57
C PHE A 128 0.07 -8.73 -18.47
N THR A 129 -0.50 -7.66 -17.89
CA THR A 129 -1.23 -6.62 -18.63
C THR A 129 -0.46 -5.31 -18.70
N SER A 130 0.49 -5.10 -17.78
CA SER A 130 1.27 -3.87 -17.69
C SER A 130 2.38 -3.81 -18.76
N PRO A 131 2.62 -2.63 -19.37
CA PRO A 131 3.69 -2.45 -20.34
C PRO A 131 5.09 -2.64 -19.73
N ALA A 132 5.23 -2.43 -18.42
CA ALA A 132 6.44 -2.66 -17.64
C ALA A 132 6.09 -3.14 -16.23
N ALA A 133 6.88 -4.06 -15.67
CA ALA A 133 6.75 -4.53 -14.30
C ALA A 133 7.39 -3.53 -13.34
N GLN A 134 6.85 -3.40 -12.12
CA GLN A 134 7.33 -2.52 -11.06
C GLN A 134 8.39 -3.21 -10.21
N TRP A 135 9.40 -2.45 -9.78
CA TRP A 135 10.45 -2.90 -8.87
C TRP A 135 9.98 -2.91 -7.41
N ARG A 136 8.97 -3.74 -7.11
CA ARG A 136 8.41 -3.91 -5.77
C ARG A 136 7.79 -5.30 -5.57
N ASP A 137 7.74 -5.70 -4.32
CA ASP A 137 6.96 -6.84 -3.84
C ASP A 137 5.82 -6.35 -2.94
N THR A 138 4.72 -7.09 -2.90
CA THR A 138 3.55 -6.70 -2.09
C THR A 138 2.97 -7.89 -1.37
N LEU A 139 2.92 -7.81 -0.03
CA LEU A 139 2.09 -8.65 0.81
C LEU A 139 0.75 -7.96 1.02
N PHE A 140 -0.34 -8.59 0.59
CA PHE A 140 -1.69 -8.11 0.74
C PHE A 140 -2.47 -8.98 1.72
N MET A 141 -3.18 -8.35 2.65
CA MET A 141 -3.94 -9.02 3.72
C MET A 141 -5.31 -8.34 3.90
N GLU A 142 -6.38 -9.10 3.75
CA GLU A 142 -7.76 -8.62 3.98
C GLU A 142 -8.22 -8.92 5.41
N MET A 143 -8.51 -7.88 6.18
CA MET A 143 -8.92 -7.99 7.57
C MET A 143 -10.44 -8.09 7.72
N PRO A 144 -10.98 -8.96 8.60
CA PRO A 144 -10.29 -9.67 9.69
C PRO A 144 -9.24 -10.74 9.33
N ALA A 145 -9.51 -11.90 8.76
CA ALA A 145 -8.54 -13.00 8.50
C ALA A 145 -8.20 -13.85 9.72
N GLU A 146 -8.15 -15.16 9.45
CA GLU A 146 -7.82 -16.15 10.46
C GLU A 146 -6.32 -16.09 10.77
N PRO A 147 -5.89 -16.20 12.04
CA PRO A 147 -4.47 -16.12 12.39
C PRO A 147 -3.59 -17.12 11.61
N ARG A 148 -4.11 -18.30 11.28
CA ARG A 148 -3.42 -19.32 10.47
C ARG A 148 -3.18 -18.92 9.01
N GLU A 149 -3.99 -18.01 8.47
CA GLU A 149 -3.85 -17.51 7.10
C GLU A 149 -2.77 -16.43 7.00
N LEU A 150 -2.37 -15.83 8.12
CA LEU A 150 -1.36 -14.78 8.15
C LEU A 150 0.06 -15.34 8.25
N PRO A 151 1.05 -14.71 7.60
CA PRO A 151 2.46 -14.99 7.82
C PRO A 151 2.81 -14.87 9.30
N ALA A 152 3.74 -15.70 9.77
CA ALA A 152 4.12 -15.74 11.18
C ALA A 152 4.51 -14.36 11.72
N ALA A 153 5.30 -13.60 10.95
CA ALA A 153 5.71 -12.24 11.28
C ALA A 153 4.53 -11.25 11.45
N CYS A 154 3.44 -11.44 10.70
CA CYS A 154 2.28 -10.53 10.68
C CYS A 154 1.12 -10.99 11.58
N ARG A 155 1.12 -12.24 12.03
CA ARG A 155 -0.03 -12.90 12.69
C ARG A 155 -0.55 -12.17 13.93
N GLY A 156 0.35 -11.66 14.77
CA GLY A 156 -0.03 -10.89 15.97
C GLY A 156 -0.18 -9.40 15.73
N VAL A 157 0.48 -8.87 14.69
CA VAL A 157 0.67 -7.42 14.49
C VAL A 157 -0.37 -6.83 13.54
N ALA A 158 -0.66 -7.51 12.42
CA ALA A 158 -1.53 -6.97 11.38
C ALA A 158 -2.99 -6.76 11.85
N PRO A 159 -3.63 -7.69 12.59
CA PRO A 159 -4.98 -7.49 13.09
C PRO A 159 -5.08 -6.33 14.09
N GLU A 160 -4.10 -6.20 14.99
CA GLU A 160 -4.04 -5.11 15.97
C GLU A 160 -3.87 -3.76 15.27
N TYR A 161 -2.88 -3.66 14.37
CA TYR A 161 -2.62 -2.44 13.60
C TYR A 161 -3.84 -2.04 12.76
N ALA A 162 -4.43 -2.97 12.02
CA ALA A 162 -5.61 -2.70 11.20
C ALA A 162 -6.82 -2.26 12.04
N GLY A 163 -7.02 -2.88 13.22
CA GLY A 163 -8.06 -2.47 14.17
C GLY A 163 -7.84 -1.05 14.69
N LEU A 164 -6.62 -0.71 15.09
CA LEU A 164 -6.28 0.65 15.56
C LEU A 164 -6.47 1.70 14.46
N VAL A 165 -6.01 1.41 13.24
CA VAL A 165 -6.20 2.31 12.09
C VAL A 165 -7.68 2.47 11.77
N ARG A 166 -8.45 1.37 11.70
CA ARG A 166 -9.89 1.41 11.41
C ARG A 166 -10.66 2.23 12.44
N GLU A 167 -10.52 1.89 13.72
CA GLU A 167 -11.34 2.47 14.78
C GLU A 167 -10.94 3.89 15.16
N ARG A 168 -9.65 4.22 15.12
CA ARG A 168 -9.18 5.56 15.50
C ARG A 168 -9.11 6.50 14.31
N LEU A 169 -8.38 6.12 13.27
CA LEU A 169 -8.07 7.01 12.17
C LEU A 169 -9.13 6.98 11.07
N GLY A 170 -9.46 5.79 10.56
CA GLY A 170 -10.47 5.61 9.51
C GLY A 170 -11.80 6.22 9.88
N ARG A 171 -12.34 5.87 11.06
CA ARG A 171 -13.59 6.45 11.58
C ARG A 171 -13.53 7.99 11.70
N THR A 172 -12.41 8.53 12.19
CA THR A 172 -12.25 9.98 12.30
C THR A 172 -12.25 10.67 10.94
N LEU A 173 -11.52 10.13 9.96
CA LEU A 173 -11.43 10.70 8.61
C LEU A 173 -12.73 10.60 7.84
N LEU A 174 -13.43 9.47 7.91
CA LEU A 174 -14.73 9.30 7.26
C LEU A 174 -15.80 10.21 7.87
N GLY A 175 -15.79 10.41 9.20
CA GLY A 175 -16.67 11.37 9.85
C GLY A 175 -16.39 12.80 9.38
N LEU A 176 -15.11 13.18 9.25
CA LEU A 176 -14.70 14.48 8.71
C LEU A 176 -15.11 14.67 7.24
N LEU A 177 -14.96 13.63 6.41
CA LEU A 177 -15.38 13.64 5.00
C LEU A 177 -16.90 13.72 4.87
N SER A 178 -17.65 13.03 5.73
CA SER A 178 -19.11 13.12 5.77
C SER A 178 -19.56 14.56 6.01
N GLU A 179 -18.99 15.22 7.02
CA GLU A 179 -19.28 16.63 7.33
C GLU A 179 -18.83 17.58 6.20
N ALA A 180 -17.67 17.32 5.57
CA ALA A 180 -17.18 18.10 4.42
C ALA A 180 -18.14 18.05 3.23
N LEU A 181 -18.81 16.91 3.03
CA LEU A 181 -19.85 16.70 2.02
C LEU A 181 -21.22 17.28 2.42
N GLY A 182 -21.35 17.86 3.61
CA GLY A 182 -22.63 18.35 4.15
C GLY A 182 -23.56 17.24 4.65
N LEU A 183 -23.03 16.04 4.87
CA LEU A 183 -23.77 14.88 5.35
C LEU A 183 -23.72 14.81 6.89
N ARG A 184 -24.60 13.98 7.46
CA ARG A 184 -24.56 13.66 8.90
C ARG A 184 -23.21 13.03 9.23
N ARG A 185 -22.59 13.46 10.33
CA ARG A 185 -21.43 12.75 10.90
C ARG A 185 -21.80 11.28 11.14
N GLY A 186 -20.96 10.35 10.70
CA GLY A 186 -21.27 8.92 10.76
C GLY A 186 -21.78 8.37 9.43
N TYR A 187 -22.20 9.19 8.47
CA TYR A 187 -22.86 8.70 7.26
C TYR A 187 -21.99 7.72 6.47
N LEU A 188 -20.72 8.06 6.20
CA LEU A 188 -19.83 7.19 5.42
C LEU A 188 -19.46 5.91 6.18
N GLU A 189 -19.10 6.02 7.45
CA GLU A 189 -18.63 4.89 8.24
C GLU A 189 -19.74 3.97 8.79
N GLU A 190 -20.95 4.49 9.03
CA GLU A 190 -22.08 3.74 9.63
C GLU A 190 -23.15 3.37 8.60
N GLU A 191 -23.52 4.29 7.69
CA GLU A 191 -24.65 4.06 6.77
C GLU A 191 -24.18 3.52 5.40
N GLN A 192 -22.99 3.92 4.94
CA GLN A 192 -22.42 3.45 3.67
C GLN A 192 -21.40 2.32 3.86
N GLY A 193 -21.13 1.91 5.09
CA GLY A 193 -20.21 0.82 5.37
C GLY A 193 -18.80 1.06 4.84
N CYS A 194 -18.33 2.32 4.70
CA CYS A 194 -16.99 2.59 4.16
C CYS A 194 -15.84 2.12 5.08
N LEU A 195 -16.14 1.63 6.29
CA LEU A 195 -15.21 0.92 7.18
C LEU A 195 -15.32 -0.61 7.09
N GLU A 196 -16.27 -1.14 6.33
CA GLU A 196 -16.44 -2.57 6.11
C GLU A 196 -15.37 -3.07 5.15
N GLY A 197 -14.53 -3.98 5.63
CA GLY A 197 -13.39 -4.50 4.87
C GLY A 197 -12.18 -3.57 4.92
N VAL A 198 -11.16 -3.97 5.69
CA VAL A 198 -9.88 -3.25 5.74
C VAL A 198 -8.84 -4.10 5.05
N SER A 199 -8.18 -3.55 4.03
CA SER A 199 -7.07 -4.20 3.36
C SER A 199 -5.75 -3.55 3.77
N VAL A 200 -4.75 -4.38 4.10
CA VAL A 200 -3.39 -3.93 4.40
C VAL A 200 -2.47 -4.40 3.27
N ALA A 201 -1.85 -3.45 2.58
CA ALA A 201 -0.83 -3.71 1.57
C ALA A 201 0.55 -3.32 2.10
N GLY A 202 1.36 -4.32 2.42
CA GLY A 202 2.77 -4.18 2.77
C GLY A 202 3.64 -4.15 1.52
N HIS A 203 3.96 -2.95 1.04
CA HIS A 203 4.87 -2.77 -0.10
C HIS A 203 6.33 -2.80 0.34
N TYR A 204 7.13 -3.61 -0.33
CA TYR A 204 8.57 -3.71 -0.12
C TYR A 204 9.29 -3.31 -1.41
N TYR A 205 10.19 -2.32 -1.31
CA TYR A 205 10.94 -1.75 -2.43
C TYR A 205 12.43 -2.06 -2.23
N PRO A 206 12.94 -3.20 -2.76
CA PRO A 206 14.35 -3.53 -2.69
C PRO A 206 15.24 -2.48 -3.37
N ALA A 207 16.54 -2.46 -3.04
CA ALA A 207 17.50 -1.64 -3.77
C ALA A 207 17.50 -2.01 -5.26
N CYS A 208 17.53 -1.00 -6.13
CA CYS A 208 17.55 -1.18 -7.59
C CYS A 208 18.94 -0.79 -8.11
N PRO A 209 19.63 -1.66 -8.88
CA PRO A 209 20.95 -1.34 -9.41
C PRO A 209 20.90 -0.30 -10.55
N GLU A 210 19.79 -0.23 -11.29
CA GLU A 210 19.59 0.71 -12.40
C GLU A 210 18.28 1.50 -12.20
N PRO A 211 18.19 2.37 -11.18
CA PRO A 211 16.94 3.04 -10.82
C PRO A 211 16.40 3.98 -11.91
N HIS A 212 17.25 4.40 -12.86
CA HIS A 212 16.87 5.24 -14.00
C HIS A 212 16.13 4.46 -15.09
N LEU A 213 16.21 3.12 -15.11
CA LEU A 213 15.48 2.26 -16.04
C LEU A 213 14.12 1.82 -15.48
N THR A 214 13.97 1.84 -14.16
CA THR A 214 12.70 1.51 -13.49
C THR A 214 11.96 2.78 -13.14
N LEU A 215 10.63 2.81 -13.27
CA LEU A 215 9.84 3.81 -12.57
C LEU A 215 10.04 3.64 -11.05
N LEU A 216 9.98 4.73 -10.27
CA LEU A 216 10.27 4.82 -8.83
C LEU A 216 9.28 4.03 -7.92
N GLY A 217 9.01 2.77 -8.23
CA GLY A 217 8.28 1.82 -7.39
C GLY A 217 6.84 1.52 -7.83
N THR A 218 6.07 2.49 -8.33
CA THR A 218 4.64 2.29 -8.66
C THR A 218 4.20 3.12 -9.87
N ILE A 219 3.53 2.50 -10.84
CA ILE A 219 2.98 3.17 -12.03
C ILE A 219 1.86 4.15 -11.67
N GLY A 220 1.65 5.16 -12.51
CA GLY A 220 0.54 6.10 -12.38
C GLY A 220 -0.80 5.35 -12.35
N HIS A 221 -1.53 5.49 -11.26
CA HIS A 221 -2.85 4.90 -11.05
C HIS A 221 -3.66 5.77 -10.09
N SER A 222 -4.95 5.50 -10.03
CA SER A 222 -5.84 5.97 -8.96
C SER A 222 -6.26 4.78 -8.12
N ASP A 223 -6.30 4.96 -6.80
CA ASP A 223 -6.84 3.94 -5.91
C ASP A 223 -8.32 3.71 -6.20
N CYS A 224 -8.76 2.45 -6.13
CA CYS A 224 -10.15 2.05 -6.35
C CYS A 224 -10.98 1.97 -5.06
N ASN A 225 -10.36 2.23 -3.91
CA ASN A 225 -11.03 2.23 -2.60
C ASN A 225 -11.61 3.62 -2.28
N PHE A 226 -12.34 3.71 -1.18
CA PHE A 226 -12.90 4.98 -0.72
C PHE A 226 -11.82 5.89 -0.11
N LEU A 227 -10.94 5.33 0.70
CA LEU A 227 -9.87 6.04 1.39
C LEU A 227 -8.65 5.13 1.57
N THR A 228 -7.47 5.61 1.19
CA THR A 228 -6.18 4.99 1.51
C THR A 228 -5.51 5.73 2.65
N VAL A 229 -5.06 5.00 3.67
CA VAL A 229 -4.14 5.50 4.70
C VAL A 229 -2.76 4.93 4.41
N LEU A 230 -1.82 5.80 4.03
CA LEU A 230 -0.45 5.42 3.73
C LEU A 230 0.47 5.69 4.92
N LEU A 231 1.13 4.64 5.41
CA LEU A 231 2.24 4.74 6.34
C LEU A 231 3.55 4.59 5.56
N GLN A 232 4.36 5.64 5.50
CA GLN A 232 5.66 5.62 4.85
C GLN A 232 6.79 5.56 5.89
N VAL A 233 7.78 4.71 5.65
CA VAL A 233 9.01 4.67 6.44
C VAL A 233 9.93 5.78 5.94
N ALA A 234 10.27 6.74 6.81
CA ALA A 234 11.33 7.70 6.51
C ALA A 234 12.67 6.94 6.45
N ARG A 235 13.47 7.23 5.42
CA ARG A 235 14.87 6.77 5.35
C ARG A 235 15.76 7.66 6.21
#